data_AF-A0A382BYN6-F1
#
_entry.id   AF-A0A382BYN6-F1
#
_cell.length_a   1.000
_cell.length_b   1.000
_cell.length_c   1.000
_cell.angle_alpha   90.00
_cell.angle_beta   90.00
_cell.angle_gamma   90.00
#
_symmetry.space_group_name_H-M   'P 1'
#
loop_
_entity.id
_entity.type
_entity.pdbx_description
1 polymer ?
#
loop_
_entity_poly.entity_id
_entity_poly.type
_entity_poly.pdbx_seq_one_letter_code
_entity_poly.pdbx_strand_id
1 'polypeptide(L)'
;MGLLIILVGILQSWGVALAILNLCLISAVMTMGANIQWGYAGLINFGIMGYVALGGLAAVLVSVPPVREAWQVGGLNMILCLFLIVFLIFAIRSILKNYKKS
;
A
#
# COMPACT_ATOMS: atom_id res chain seq x y z
N MET A 1 17.04 -6.17 26.74
CA MET A 1 18.08 -6.94 26.02
C MET A 1 19.46 -6.89 26.65
N GLY A 2 19.98 -5.74 27.11
CA GLY A 2 21.33 -5.65 27.69
C GLY A 2 21.60 -6.67 28.81
N LEU A 3 20.67 -6.82 29.76
CA LEU A 3 20.79 -7.79 30.86
C LEU A 3 20.90 -9.25 30.37
N LEU A 4 20.16 -9.61 29.31
CA LEU A 4 20.16 -10.95 28.73
C LEU A 4 21.49 -11.24 28.00
N ILE A 5 22.08 -10.24 27.34
CA ILE A 5 23.37 -10.38 26.67
C ILE A 5 24.50 -10.60 27.69
N ILE A 6 24.48 -9.89 28.82
CA ILE A 6 25.45 -10.06 29.91
C ILE A 6 25.33 -11.47 30.50
N LEU A 7 24.10 -11.94 30.69
CA LEU A 7 23.83 -13.28 31.22
C LEU A 7 24.31 -14.39 30.27
N VAL A 8 24.17 -14.21 28.95
CA VAL A 8 24.77 -15.09 27.93
C VAL A 8 26.30 -15.02 27.92
N GLY A 9 26.88 -13.85 28.18
CA GLY A 9 28.33 -13.69 28.29
C GLY A 9 28.93 -14.48 29.46
N ILE A 10 28.20 -14.56 30.58
CA ILE A 10 28.61 -15.31 31.78
C ILE A 10 28.33 -16.81 31.62
N LEU A 11 27.17 -17.20 31.07
CA LEU A 11 26.75 -18.61 31.01
C LEU A 11 27.25 -19.39 29.78
N GLN A 12 27.38 -18.75 28.62
CA GLN A 12 27.85 -19.41 27.40
C GLN A 12 29.27 -19.00 27.05
N SER A 13 29.46 -17.72 26.70
CA SER A 13 30.73 -17.19 26.20
C SER A 13 30.55 -15.73 25.81
N TRP A 14 31.58 -14.93 26.08
CA TRP A 14 31.67 -13.55 25.61
C TRP A 14 31.64 -13.45 24.08
N GLY A 15 32.17 -14.43 23.35
CA GLY A 15 32.14 -14.44 21.88
C GLY A 15 30.73 -14.59 21.31
N VAL A 16 29.92 -15.47 21.93
CA VAL A 16 28.50 -15.64 21.55
C VAL A 16 27.69 -14.40 21.90
N ALA A 17 27.94 -13.80 23.06
CA ALA A 17 27.29 -12.55 23.46
C ALA A 17 27.60 -11.39 22.48
N LEU A 18 28.85 -11.25 22.04
CA LEU A 18 29.24 -10.25 21.02
C LEU A 18 28.59 -10.53 19.66
N ALA A 19 28.49 -11.81 19.24
CA ALA A 19 27.83 -12.18 17.99
C ALA A 19 26.33 -11.83 18.00
N ILE A 20 25.64 -12.11 19.11
CA ILE A 20 24.22 -11.75 19.31
C ILE A 20 24.05 -10.23 19.29
N LEU A 21 24.92 -9.49 19.97
CA LEU A 21 24.90 -8.03 19.97
C LEU A 21 25.05 -7.49 18.54
N ASN A 22 25.97 -8.04 17.75
CA ASN A 22 26.19 -7.64 16.36
C ASN A 22 24.93 -7.88 15.49
N LEU A 23 24.32 -9.05 15.61
CA LEU A 23 23.05 -9.36 14.92
C LEU A 23 21.92 -8.40 15.33
N CYS A 24 21.81 -8.04 16.61
CA CYS A 24 20.83 -7.07 17.08
C CYS A 24 21.05 -5.69 16.46
N LEU A 25 22.30 -5.22 16.36
CA LEU A 25 22.61 -3.93 15.73
C LEU A 25 22.26 -3.93 14.24
N ILE A 26 22.63 -4.98 13.50
CA ILE A 26 22.29 -5.12 12.08
C ILE A 26 20.77 -5.11 11.89
N SER A 27 20.03 -5.86 12.72
CA SER A 27 18.56 -5.92 12.68
C SER A 27 17.90 -4.58 13.02
N ALA A 28 18.46 -3.82 13.97
CA ALA A 28 17.96 -2.50 14.32
C ALA A 28 18.08 -1.51 13.14
N VAL A 29 19.23 -1.51 12.47
CA VAL A 29 19.45 -0.70 11.26
C VAL A 29 18.51 -1.13 10.12
N MET A 30 18.37 -2.44 9.91
CA MET A 30 17.46 -2.99 8.89
C MET A 30 16.00 -2.59 9.15
N THR A 31 15.54 -2.68 10.40
CA THR A 31 14.18 -2.29 10.80
C THR A 31 13.95 -0.78 10.63
N MET A 32 14.94 0.06 10.93
CA MET A 32 14.87 1.49 10.68
C MET A 32 14.76 1.79 9.18
N GLY A 33 15.57 1.12 8.34
CA GLY A 33 15.49 1.21 6.89
C GLY A 33 14.14 0.78 6.33
N ALA A 34 13.60 -0.35 6.80
CA ALA A 34 12.28 -0.83 6.42
C ALA A 34 11.16 0.14 6.82
N ASN A 35 11.25 0.78 8.00
CA ASN A 35 10.28 1.79 8.44
C ASN A 35 10.34 3.05 7.58
N ILE A 36 11.53 3.51 7.19
CA ILE A 36 11.69 4.64 6.26
C ILE A 36 11.16 4.26 4.88
N GLN A 37 11.40 3.03 4.42
CA GLN A 37 10.83 2.54 3.17
C GLN A 37 9.30 2.40 3.22
N TRP A 38 8.70 2.13 4.39
CA TRP A 38 7.24 2.18 4.56
C TRP A 38 6.69 3.61 4.61
N GLY A 39 7.39 4.51 5.30
CA GLY A 39 6.97 5.90 5.46
C GLY A 39 7.14 6.76 4.21
N TYR A 40 8.20 6.54 3.43
CA TYR A 40 8.57 7.41 2.31
C TYR A 40 8.67 6.68 0.97
N ALA A 41 9.21 5.46 0.91
CA ALA A 41 9.41 4.74 -0.35
C ALA A 41 8.21 3.88 -0.78
N GLY A 42 7.27 3.63 0.13
CA GLY A 42 6.10 2.80 -0.08
C GLY A 42 6.44 1.42 -0.66
N LEU A 43 7.00 0.51 0.14
CA LEU A 43 7.16 -0.89 -0.29
C LEU A 43 5.81 -1.57 -0.63
N ILE A 44 4.70 -1.09 -0.03
CA ILE A 44 3.33 -1.45 -0.41
C ILE A 44 2.63 -0.18 -0.92
N ASN A 45 3.01 0.25 -2.12
CA ASN A 45 2.46 1.44 -2.75
C ASN A 45 1.52 1.11 -3.92
N PHE A 46 0.66 0.11 -3.77
CA PHE A 46 -0.37 -0.16 -4.80
C PHE A 46 -1.27 1.05 -5.05
N GLY A 47 -1.52 1.85 -4.00
CA GLY A 47 -2.33 3.07 -4.09
C GLY A 47 -1.70 4.15 -4.96
N ILE A 48 -0.52 4.67 -4.60
CA ILE A 48 0.10 5.78 -5.36
C ILE A 48 0.58 5.30 -6.74
N MET A 49 1.11 4.08 -6.91
CA MET A 49 1.40 3.55 -8.26
C MET A 49 0.12 3.41 -9.11
N GLY A 50 -1.00 2.98 -8.50
CA GLY A 50 -2.30 2.93 -9.19
C GLY A 50 -2.80 4.31 -9.63
N TYR A 51 -2.69 5.32 -8.77
CA TYR A 51 -3.05 6.71 -9.12
C TYR A 51 -2.10 7.31 -10.16
N VAL A 52 -0.81 6.99 -10.12
CA VAL A 52 0.17 7.38 -11.16
C VAL A 52 -0.20 6.75 -12.50
N ALA A 53 -0.56 5.47 -12.53
CA ALA A 53 -1.01 4.79 -13.75
C ALA A 53 -2.29 5.41 -14.32
N LEU A 54 -3.28 5.71 -13.46
CA LEU A 54 -4.51 6.40 -13.88
C LEU A 54 -4.21 7.82 -14.41
N GLY A 55 -3.29 8.56 -13.77
CA GLY A 55 -2.83 9.86 -14.25
C GLY A 55 -2.15 9.78 -15.61
N GLY A 56 -1.32 8.75 -15.83
CA GLY A 56 -0.70 8.47 -17.13
C GLY A 56 -1.74 8.17 -18.22
N LEU A 57 -2.75 7.35 -17.90
CA LEU A 57 -3.86 7.06 -18.82
C LEU A 57 -4.63 8.35 -19.18
N ALA A 58 -4.92 9.21 -18.19
CA ALA A 58 -5.63 10.47 -18.43
C ALA A 58 -4.85 11.41 -19.36
N ALA A 59 -3.53 11.53 -19.18
CA ALA A 59 -2.67 12.34 -20.04
C ALA A 59 -2.67 11.83 -21.50
N VAL A 60 -2.62 10.51 -21.69
CA VAL A 60 -2.73 9.89 -23.01
C VAL A 60 -4.11 10.16 -23.63
N LEU A 61 -5.19 10.00 -22.87
CA LEU A 61 -6.55 10.21 -23.38
C LEU A 61 -6.82 11.67 -23.79
N VAL A 62 -6.22 12.65 -23.10
CA VAL A 62 -6.39 14.08 -23.41
C VAL A 62 -5.53 14.54 -24.58
N SER A 63 -4.38 13.90 -24.81
CA SER A 63 -3.42 14.32 -25.85
C SER A 63 -3.74 13.76 -27.25
N VAL A 64 -4.57 12.72 -27.35
CA VAL A 64 -4.93 12.09 -28.63
C VAL A 64 -6.25 12.70 -29.16
N PRO A 65 -6.34 13.02 -30.46
CA PRO A 65 -7.59 13.51 -31.04
C PRO A 65 -8.73 12.49 -30.88
N PRO A 66 -9.96 12.94 -30.61
CA PRO A 66 -11.08 12.05 -30.30
C PRO A 66 -11.45 11.16 -31.51
N VAL A 67 -11.26 9.86 -31.36
CA VAL A 67 -11.61 8.86 -32.38
C VAL A 67 -13.11 8.54 -32.27
N ARG A 68 -13.89 8.93 -33.29
CA ARG A 68 -15.37 8.77 -33.29
C ARG A 68 -15.83 7.31 -33.12
N GLU A 69 -15.08 6.36 -33.67
CA GLU A 69 -15.39 4.93 -33.56
C GLU A 69 -15.25 4.41 -32.12
N ALA A 70 -14.21 4.85 -31.39
CA ALA A 70 -14.02 4.50 -29.99
C ALA A 70 -15.11 5.10 -29.09
N TRP A 71 -15.62 6.29 -29.44
CA TRP A 71 -16.71 6.94 -28.72
C TRP A 71 -18.06 6.24 -28.93
N GLN A 72 -18.31 5.73 -30.14
CA GLN A 72 -19.55 4.98 -30.45
C GLN A 72 -19.62 3.64 -29.71
N VAL A 73 -18.50 2.92 -29.57
CA VAL A 73 -18.48 1.59 -28.93
C VAL A 73 -18.33 1.70 -27.41
N GLY A 74 -17.53 2.65 -26.92
CA GLY A 74 -17.16 2.75 -25.51
C GLY A 74 -17.82 3.89 -24.72
N GLY A 75 -18.19 4.99 -25.36
CA GLY A 75 -18.57 6.24 -24.68
C GLY A 75 -19.84 6.10 -23.84
N LEU A 76 -20.90 5.54 -24.41
CA LEU A 76 -22.18 5.36 -23.71
C LEU A 76 -22.06 4.31 -22.60
N ASN A 77 -21.28 3.25 -22.85
CA ASN A 77 -21.02 2.18 -21.88
C ASN A 77 -20.17 2.67 -20.69
N MET A 78 -19.22 3.58 -20.89
CA MET A 78 -18.44 4.19 -19.80
C MET A 78 -19.32 4.99 -18.84
N ILE A 79 -20.25 5.78 -19.38
CA ILE A 79 -21.17 6.60 -18.58
C ILE A 79 -22.12 5.69 -17.76
N LEU A 80 -22.65 4.64 -18.39
CA LEU A 80 -23.47 3.62 -17.72
C LEU A 80 -22.72 2.92 -16.58
N CYS A 81 -21.46 2.55 -16.82
CA CYS A 81 -20.61 1.92 -15.82
C CYS A 81 -20.36 2.85 -14.62
N LEU A 82 -20.08 4.14 -14.87
CA LEU A 82 -19.92 5.13 -13.81
C LEU A 82 -21.19 5.27 -12.98
N PHE A 83 -22.36 5.29 -13.62
CA PHE A 83 -23.66 5.38 -12.95
C PHE A 83 -23.93 4.16 -12.06
N LEU A 84 -23.61 2.96 -12.55
CA LEU A 84 -23.72 1.71 -11.78
C LEU A 84 -22.84 1.73 -10.53
N ILE A 85 -21.60 2.22 -10.63
CA ILE A 85 -20.67 2.31 -9.50
C ILE A 85 -21.23 3.27 -8.43
N VAL A 86 -21.69 4.45 -8.83
CA VAL A 86 -22.27 5.43 -7.91
C VAL A 86 -23.53 4.88 -7.23
N PHE A 87 -24.40 4.22 -7.99
CA PHE A 87 -25.60 3.57 -7.47
C PHE A 87 -25.26 2.48 -6.44
N LEU A 88 -24.26 1.63 -6.72
CA LEU A 88 -23.81 0.58 -5.82
C LEU A 88 -23.31 1.15 -4.49
N ILE A 89 -22.49 2.20 -4.52
CA ILE A 89 -22.00 2.87 -3.30
C ILE A 89 -23.17 3.41 -2.47
N PHE A 90 -24.15 4.03 -3.12
CA PHE A 90 -25.33 4.56 -2.43
C PHE A 90 -26.21 3.45 -1.83
N ALA A 91 -26.39 2.34 -2.56
CA ALA A 91 -27.11 1.17 -2.08
C ALA A 91 -26.44 0.55 -0.84
N ILE A 92 -25.11 0.32 -0.90
CA ILE A 92 -24.34 -0.20 0.24
C ILE A 92 -24.45 0.73 1.45
N ARG A 93 -24.31 2.05 1.24
CA ARG A 93 -24.42 3.03 2.32
C ARG A 93 -25.83 3.07 2.93
N SER A 94 -26.89 2.96 2.13
CA SER A 94 -28.26 2.86 2.63
C SER A 94 -28.50 1.58 3.42
N ILE A 95 -27.95 0.45 2.97
CA ILE A 95 -28.04 -0.82 3.68
C ILE A 95 -27.32 -0.72 5.02
N LEU A 96 -26.05 -0.27 5.05
CA LEU A 96 -25.29 -0.09 6.29
C LEU A 96 -25.94 0.87 7.28
N LYS A 97 -26.62 1.91 6.80
CA LYS A 97 -27.37 2.85 7.65
C LYS A 97 -28.62 2.21 8.26
N ASN A 98 -29.23 1.24 7.58
CA ASN A 98 -30.41 0.50 8.05
C ASN A 98 -30.06 -0.73 8.91
N TYR A 99 -28.79 -1.17 8.93
CA TYR A 99 -28.33 -2.19 9.88
C TYR A 99 -28.17 -1.56 11.27
N LYS A 100 -29.08 -1.91 12.19
CA LYS A 100 -28.90 -1.67 13.62
C LYS A 100 -27.67 -2.47 14.08
N LYS A 101 -26.62 -1.78 14.56
CA LYS A 101 -25.50 -2.42 15.27
C LYS A 101 -26.11 -3.28 16.40
N SER A 102 -25.96 -4.59 16.28
CA SER A 102 -26.13 -5.51 17.41
C SER A 102 -24.95 -5.40 18.36
#